data_AF-A0A9N9B0X6-F1
#
_entry.id   AF-A0A9N9B0X6-F1
#
_cell.length_a   1.000
_cell.length_b   1.000
_cell.length_c   1.000
_cell.angle_alpha   90.00
_cell.angle_beta   90.00
_cell.angle_gamma   90.00
#
_symmetry.space_group_name_H-M   'P 1'
#
loop_
_entity.id
_entity.type
_entity.pdbx_description
1 polymer ?
#
loop_
_entity_poly.entity_id
_entity_poly.type
_entity_poly.pdbx_seq_one_letter_code
_entity_poly.pdbx_strand_id
1 'polypeptide(L)'
;MATVRPRCTKLMPRKILPQEVFPGERATEKPKRDPPTKTLIKELVPTDSRQKATHTKLDIIDLRPLMRGFTIECIILDVLLSRNTNSGMVFSFLVADTTAVCTLVVWQYGECLNPGDMLRITNGEVRIYDGKMEICASKRDGTIRRYDENVMKFVETEEPNLSKFLWCEAPSSPLDIALNWKKFSFHPQLNQ
;
A
#
# COMPACT_ATOMS: atom_id res chain seq x y z
N MET A 1 -30.46 26.16 -18.43
CA MET A 1 -31.38 25.27 -17.70
C MET A 1 -30.55 24.31 -16.88
N ALA A 2 -30.64 24.36 -15.55
CA ALA A 2 -29.84 23.50 -14.66
C ALA A 2 -30.76 22.48 -13.97
N THR A 3 -30.45 21.20 -14.11
CA THR A 3 -31.26 20.11 -13.54
C THR A 3 -30.65 19.62 -12.24
N VAL A 4 -31.18 20.11 -11.11
CA VAL A 4 -30.91 19.55 -9.79
C VAL A 4 -31.58 18.18 -9.67
N ARG A 5 -30.91 17.21 -9.02
CA ARG A 5 -31.54 15.96 -8.56
C ARG A 5 -31.24 15.71 -7.07
N PRO A 6 -32.15 15.04 -6.32
CA PRO A 6 -32.32 15.30 -4.89
C PRO A 6 -31.58 14.32 -3.95
N ARG A 7 -31.34 14.78 -2.71
CA ARG A 7 -31.08 13.91 -1.54
C ARG A 7 -32.39 13.33 -1.00
N CYS A 8 -32.46 12.00 -0.84
CA CYS A 8 -33.40 11.26 0.00
C CYS A 8 -33.06 9.75 -0.11
N THR A 9 -33.19 8.84 0.86
CA THR A 9 -33.41 8.93 2.33
C THR A 9 -33.21 7.52 2.93
N LYS A 10 -33.05 7.44 4.27
CA LYS A 10 -33.46 6.32 5.14
C LYS A 10 -32.82 4.93 4.91
N LEU A 11 -31.95 4.49 5.83
CA LEU A 11 -32.24 3.69 7.03
C LEU A 11 -32.18 2.17 6.78
N MET A 12 -31.23 1.52 7.45
CA MET A 12 -31.18 0.06 7.58
C MET A 12 -32.12 -0.43 8.68
N PRO A 13 -32.75 -1.61 8.54
CA PRO A 13 -33.25 -2.36 9.69
C PRO A 13 -32.12 -3.19 10.32
N ARG A 14 -31.71 -2.84 11.54
CA ARG A 14 -30.93 -3.74 12.41
C ARG A 14 -31.80 -4.94 12.78
N LYS A 15 -31.33 -6.17 12.56
CA LYS A 15 -31.95 -7.35 13.17
C LYS A 15 -31.56 -7.42 14.65
N ILE A 16 -32.57 -7.51 15.50
CA ILE A 16 -32.47 -7.67 16.95
C ILE A 16 -32.60 -9.16 17.27
N LEU A 17 -31.72 -9.67 18.12
CA LEU A 17 -31.91 -10.89 18.90
C LEU A 17 -31.42 -10.58 20.31
N PRO A 18 -32.30 -10.66 21.32
CA PRO A 18 -31.92 -11.45 22.48
C PRO A 18 -33.09 -12.21 23.09
N GLN A 19 -32.82 -13.44 23.55
CA GLN A 19 -33.04 -13.90 24.93
C GLN A 19 -32.85 -15.41 24.96
N GLU A 20 -32.07 -15.91 25.91
CA GLU A 20 -32.55 -16.99 26.78
C GLU A 20 -32.15 -16.66 28.23
N VAL A 21 -32.99 -17.11 29.15
CA VAL A 21 -32.94 -16.81 30.58
C VAL A 21 -32.55 -18.09 31.32
N PHE A 22 -31.59 -18.01 32.23
CA PHE A 22 -31.31 -19.08 33.18
C PHE A 22 -31.69 -18.62 34.61
N PRO A 23 -32.44 -19.44 35.37
CA PRO A 23 -33.01 -19.05 36.66
C PRO A 23 -32.00 -19.10 37.83
N GLY A 24 -32.34 -18.41 38.94
CA GLY A 24 -31.67 -18.54 40.24
C GLY A 24 -31.99 -19.86 40.95
N GLU A 25 -31.67 -20.07 42.23
CA GLU A 25 -31.16 -19.19 43.28
C GLU A 25 -30.37 -20.01 44.33
N ARG A 26 -29.50 -19.39 45.15
CA ARG A 26 -29.68 -19.24 46.62
C ARG A 26 -28.40 -18.75 47.32
N ALA A 27 -28.58 -18.08 48.47
CA ALA A 27 -27.49 -17.48 49.26
C ALA A 27 -27.50 -17.95 50.73
N THR A 28 -26.28 -18.14 51.27
CA THR A 28 -25.83 -18.25 52.68
C THR A 28 -24.29 -18.20 52.65
N GLU A 29 -23.52 -17.54 53.53
CA GLU A 29 -23.85 -16.57 54.60
C GLU A 29 -22.62 -15.66 54.91
N LYS A 30 -22.41 -15.20 56.15
CA LYS A 30 -21.26 -14.37 56.62
C LYS A 30 -20.90 -14.73 58.08
N PRO A 31 -19.83 -14.19 58.73
CA PRO A 31 -18.45 -13.89 58.30
C PRO A 31 -17.36 -14.33 59.33
N LYS A 32 -16.05 -14.21 59.01
CA LYS A 32 -14.97 -14.00 60.02
C LYS A 32 -13.71 -13.34 59.42
N ARG A 33 -12.88 -12.69 60.25
CA ARG A 33 -11.77 -11.78 59.88
C ARG A 33 -10.36 -12.38 60.08
N ASP A 34 -9.47 -12.12 59.11
CA ASP A 34 -8.07 -11.65 59.18
C ASP A 34 -6.95 -12.43 59.96
N PRO A 35 -5.63 -12.28 59.64
CA PRO A 35 -4.95 -11.79 58.42
C PRO A 35 -3.81 -12.76 57.92
N PRO A 36 -2.60 -12.32 57.49
CA PRO A 36 -2.12 -12.43 56.10
C PRO A 36 -0.97 -13.46 55.91
N THR A 37 -0.44 -13.61 54.66
CA THR A 37 1.02 -13.71 54.31
C THR A 37 1.33 -14.45 52.98
N LYS A 38 2.19 -13.83 52.14
CA LYS A 38 3.04 -14.37 51.03
C LYS A 38 2.41 -14.93 49.73
N THR A 39 2.60 -14.13 48.68
CA THR A 39 3.40 -14.44 47.47
C THR A 39 3.10 -15.70 46.65
N LEU A 40 2.48 -15.49 45.48
CA LEU A 40 3.04 -15.99 44.22
C LEU A 40 2.56 -15.14 43.03
N ILE A 41 3.42 -14.29 42.49
CA ILE A 41 3.21 -13.73 41.15
C ILE A 41 3.50 -14.87 40.18
N LYS A 42 2.46 -15.46 39.59
CA LYS A 42 2.64 -16.22 38.34
C LYS A 42 2.74 -15.20 37.22
N GLU A 43 3.91 -15.14 36.60
CA GLU A 43 4.12 -14.36 35.37
C GLU A 43 3.12 -14.83 34.32
N LEU A 44 2.20 -13.93 33.94
CA LEU A 44 1.34 -14.12 32.78
C LEU A 44 2.20 -13.88 31.54
N VAL A 45 2.90 -14.93 31.11
CA VAL A 45 3.49 -14.99 29.77
C VAL A 45 2.35 -14.82 28.75
N PRO A 46 2.38 -13.79 27.86
CA PRO A 46 1.38 -13.64 26.83
C PRO A 46 1.59 -14.69 25.73
N THR A 47 1.09 -15.90 25.93
CA THR A 47 1.11 -16.98 24.92
C THR A 47 -0.09 -16.86 23.98
N ASP A 48 -0.20 -15.75 23.25
CA ASP A 48 -0.69 -15.74 21.87
C ASP A 48 -0.42 -14.38 21.21
N SER A 49 0.32 -14.39 20.10
CA SER A 49 -0.12 -13.70 18.89
C SER A 49 0.81 -14.09 17.74
N ARG A 50 0.28 -14.90 16.82
CA ARG A 50 0.76 -15.10 15.45
C ARG A 50 1.54 -13.87 14.94
N GLN A 51 2.87 -13.99 14.84
CA GLN A 51 3.73 -12.93 14.31
C GLN A 51 3.29 -12.61 12.88
N LYS A 52 2.53 -11.53 12.73
CA LYS A 52 2.12 -11.00 11.43
C LYS A 52 3.39 -10.45 10.81
N ALA A 53 3.89 -11.10 9.76
CA ALA A 53 5.16 -10.75 9.15
C ALA A 53 5.21 -9.24 8.88
N THR A 54 6.06 -8.54 9.62
CA THR A 54 6.26 -7.10 9.49
C THR A 54 7.10 -6.87 8.25
N HIS A 55 6.43 -6.83 7.09
CA HIS A 55 7.04 -6.44 5.83
C HIS A 55 7.79 -5.12 6.04
N THR A 56 9.09 -5.12 5.75
CA THR A 56 9.94 -3.94 5.92
C THR A 56 9.34 -2.77 5.16
N LYS A 57 9.11 -1.66 5.87
CA LYS A 57 8.80 -0.39 5.22
C LYS A 57 10.06 0.08 4.50
N LEU A 58 9.93 0.42 3.23
CA LEU A 58 10.98 1.00 2.41
C LEU A 58 10.50 2.34 1.83
N ASP A 59 11.47 3.17 1.49
CA ASP A 59 11.24 4.41 0.74
C ASP A 59 11.42 4.14 -0.76
N ILE A 60 10.87 5.00 -1.62
CA ILE A 60 10.84 4.81 -3.08
C ILE A 60 12.27 4.72 -3.64
N ILE A 61 13.21 5.52 -3.14
CA ILE A 61 14.62 5.52 -3.61
C ILE A 61 15.36 4.18 -3.41
N ASP A 62 14.92 3.36 -2.45
CA ASP A 62 15.51 2.05 -2.16
C ASP A 62 14.96 0.93 -3.05
N LEU A 63 13.89 1.19 -3.81
CA LEU A 63 13.32 0.23 -4.74
C LEU A 63 14.32 -0.16 -5.84
N ARG A 64 14.29 -1.44 -6.23
CA ARG A 64 15.10 -2.00 -7.30
C ARG A 64 14.22 -2.79 -8.28
N PRO A 65 14.59 -2.90 -9.57
CA PRO A 65 13.90 -3.75 -10.52
C PRO A 65 13.62 -5.16 -9.97
N LEU A 66 12.43 -5.67 -10.25
CA LEU A 66 11.98 -7.03 -9.89
C LEU A 66 11.87 -7.32 -8.38
N MET A 67 12.10 -6.34 -7.50
CA MET A 67 11.96 -6.48 -6.05
C MET A 67 10.50 -6.74 -5.64
N ARG A 68 10.27 -7.52 -4.59
CA ARG A 68 8.92 -7.90 -4.11
C ARG A 68 8.85 -7.98 -2.60
N GLY A 69 7.64 -7.97 -2.05
CA GLY A 69 7.41 -8.23 -0.62
C GLY A 69 7.64 -7.04 0.30
N PHE A 70 7.79 -5.83 -0.24
CA PHE A 70 8.01 -4.60 0.52
C PHE A 70 6.68 -3.94 0.92
N THR A 71 6.75 -2.99 1.85
CA THR A 71 5.67 -2.02 2.10
C THR A 71 6.19 -0.61 1.83
N ILE A 72 5.44 0.19 1.06
CA ILE A 72 5.73 1.63 0.92
C ILE A 72 4.51 2.48 1.30
N GLU A 73 4.78 3.74 1.60
CA GLU A 73 3.77 4.79 1.73
C GLU A 73 4.12 5.90 0.74
N CYS A 74 3.14 6.40 0.00
CA CYS A 74 3.34 7.42 -1.03
C CYS A 74 2.09 8.28 -1.19
N ILE A 75 2.25 9.48 -1.72
CA ILE A 75 1.17 10.38 -2.14
C ILE A 75 1.02 10.33 -3.66
N ILE A 76 -0.21 10.42 -4.18
CA ILE A 76 -0.46 10.59 -5.62
C ILE A 76 -0.21 12.04 -6.00
N LEU A 77 0.66 12.26 -6.99
CA LEU A 77 0.90 13.57 -7.59
C LEU A 77 -0.02 13.82 -8.79
N ASP A 78 -0.14 12.85 -9.71
CA ASP A 78 -0.92 13.00 -10.94
C ASP A 78 -1.44 11.67 -11.51
N VAL A 79 -2.43 11.74 -12.40
CA VAL A 79 -3.03 10.61 -13.12
C VAL A 79 -2.48 10.56 -14.55
N LEU A 80 -1.49 9.68 -14.77
CA LEU A 80 -0.75 9.59 -16.03
C LEU A 80 -1.59 8.98 -17.17
N LEU A 81 -2.36 7.92 -16.89
CA LEU A 81 -3.17 7.23 -17.89
C LEU A 81 -4.26 6.36 -17.26
N SER A 82 -5.43 6.31 -17.89
CA SER A 82 -6.40 5.22 -17.71
C SER A 82 -6.61 4.52 -19.05
N ARG A 83 -6.53 3.18 -19.07
CA ARG A 83 -6.77 2.37 -20.27
C ARG A 83 -7.57 1.11 -19.96
N ASN A 84 -8.50 0.78 -20.85
CA ASN A 84 -9.18 -0.51 -20.81
C ASN A 84 -8.30 -1.59 -21.47
N THR A 85 -8.26 -2.78 -20.89
CA THR A 85 -7.54 -3.95 -21.42
C THR A 85 -8.45 -5.17 -21.37
N ASN A 86 -8.10 -6.23 -22.10
CA ASN A 86 -8.86 -7.48 -22.09
C ASN A 86 -9.00 -8.12 -20.68
N SER A 87 -8.13 -7.75 -19.73
CA SER A 87 -8.16 -8.17 -18.32
C SER A 87 -8.72 -7.11 -17.35
N GLY A 88 -9.30 -6.02 -17.87
CA GLY A 88 -9.93 -4.93 -17.10
C GLY A 88 -9.22 -3.58 -17.21
N MET A 89 -9.72 -2.60 -16.46
CA MET A 89 -9.18 -1.23 -16.42
C MET A 89 -7.85 -1.18 -15.67
N VAL A 90 -6.89 -0.45 -16.27
CA VAL A 90 -5.56 -0.18 -15.73
C VAL A 90 -5.38 1.32 -15.58
N PHE A 91 -4.96 1.75 -14.39
CA PHE A 91 -4.70 3.15 -14.08
C PHE A 91 -3.22 3.31 -13.71
N SER A 92 -2.55 4.27 -14.32
CA SER A 92 -1.17 4.65 -14.04
C SER A 92 -1.16 6.02 -13.36
N PHE A 93 -0.45 6.14 -12.25
CA PHE A 93 -0.33 7.34 -11.44
C PHE A 93 1.14 7.70 -11.25
N LEU A 94 1.43 8.99 -11.15
CA LEU A 94 2.70 9.48 -10.63
C LEU A 94 2.57 9.52 -9.10
N VAL A 95 3.47 8.84 -8.39
CA VAL A 95 3.48 8.81 -6.93
C VAL A 95 4.85 9.19 -6.38
N ALA A 96 4.86 9.83 -5.20
CA ALA A 96 6.08 10.29 -4.56
C ALA A 96 6.08 10.01 -3.05
N ASP A 97 7.27 10.03 -2.48
CA ASP A 97 7.52 10.13 -1.04
C ASP A 97 8.58 11.21 -0.78
N THR A 98 9.17 11.23 0.41
CA THR A 98 10.24 12.19 0.78
C THR A 98 11.57 11.96 0.07
N THR A 99 11.72 10.91 -0.74
CA THR A 99 13.00 10.46 -1.31
C THR A 99 13.03 10.47 -2.83
N ALA A 100 11.94 10.07 -3.49
CA ALA A 100 11.90 9.87 -4.94
C ALA A 100 10.46 9.84 -5.48
N VAL A 101 10.36 9.83 -6.80
CA VAL A 101 9.09 9.72 -7.55
C VAL A 101 9.11 8.45 -8.40
N CYS A 102 7.97 7.80 -8.60
CA CYS A 102 7.85 6.60 -9.45
C CYS A 102 6.43 6.46 -10.03
N THR A 103 6.27 5.58 -11.02
CA THR A 103 4.96 5.23 -11.57
C THR A 103 4.33 4.11 -10.77
N LEU A 104 3.14 4.35 -10.20
CA LEU A 104 2.27 3.32 -9.63
C LEU A 104 1.28 2.85 -10.69
N VAL A 105 1.08 1.53 -10.81
CA VAL A 105 0.01 0.94 -11.63
C VAL A 105 -0.98 0.18 -10.77
N VAL A 106 -2.25 0.58 -10.87
CA VAL A 106 -3.39 0.00 -10.17
C VAL A 106 -4.28 -0.73 -11.16
N TRP A 107 -4.57 -2.00 -10.88
CA TRP A 107 -5.51 -2.82 -11.62
C TRP A 107 -6.87 -2.78 -10.96
N GLN A 108 -7.89 -2.30 -11.70
CA GLN A 108 -9.26 -2.12 -11.21
C GLN A 108 -9.34 -1.08 -10.06
N TYR A 109 -10.52 -0.49 -9.83
CA TYR A 109 -10.78 0.49 -8.76
C TYR A 109 -9.93 1.78 -8.73
N GLY A 110 -8.93 1.96 -9.61
CA GLY A 110 -8.10 3.18 -9.64
C GLY A 110 -8.90 4.47 -9.87
N GLU A 111 -10.11 4.38 -10.43
CA GLU A 111 -11.09 5.48 -10.55
C GLU A 111 -11.50 6.12 -9.21
N CYS A 112 -11.26 5.48 -8.06
CA CYS A 112 -11.53 6.06 -6.74
C CYS A 112 -10.35 6.84 -6.14
N LEU A 113 -9.21 6.88 -6.86
CA LEU A 113 -7.97 7.52 -6.42
C LEU A 113 -7.76 8.86 -7.14
N ASN A 114 -7.33 9.87 -6.39
CA ASN A 114 -7.15 11.25 -6.86
C ASN A 114 -5.76 11.78 -6.47
N PRO A 115 -5.22 12.78 -7.18
CA PRO A 115 -4.09 13.57 -6.70
C PRO A 115 -4.32 14.08 -5.27
N GLY A 116 -3.29 13.98 -4.42
CA GLY A 116 -3.37 14.28 -2.99
C GLY A 116 -3.68 13.07 -2.09
N ASP A 117 -4.24 11.97 -2.62
CA ASP A 117 -4.51 10.76 -1.83
C ASP A 117 -3.21 10.10 -1.34
N MET A 118 -3.17 9.73 -0.06
CA MET A 118 -2.05 9.02 0.55
C MET A 118 -2.33 7.53 0.62
N LEU A 119 -1.46 6.74 -0.02
CA LEU A 119 -1.58 5.30 -0.18
C LEU A 119 -0.55 4.57 0.67
N ARG A 120 -0.96 3.46 1.30
CA ARG A 120 -0.07 2.43 1.80
C ARG A 120 -0.20 1.20 0.90
N ILE A 121 0.91 0.78 0.31
CA ILE A 121 1.01 -0.43 -0.51
C ILE A 121 1.71 -1.49 0.34
N THR A 122 1.02 -2.57 0.69
CA THR A 122 1.59 -3.70 1.45
C THR A 122 1.79 -4.88 0.51
N ASN A 123 2.95 -5.54 0.62
CA ASN A 123 3.37 -6.61 -0.29
C ASN A 123 3.33 -6.15 -1.76
N GLY A 124 4.04 -5.03 -1.99
CA GLY A 124 4.27 -4.48 -3.32
C GLY A 124 5.26 -5.32 -4.12
N GLU A 125 5.22 -5.15 -5.43
CA GLU A 125 6.20 -5.65 -6.38
C GLU A 125 6.60 -4.53 -7.35
N VAL A 126 7.89 -4.51 -7.69
CA VAL A 126 8.44 -3.70 -8.77
C VAL A 126 8.47 -4.57 -10.02
N ARG A 127 7.96 -4.02 -11.12
CA ARG A 127 8.04 -4.63 -12.45
C ARG A 127 8.75 -3.70 -13.42
N ILE A 128 9.29 -4.27 -14.49
CA ILE A 128 9.75 -3.50 -15.65
C ILE A 128 8.69 -3.63 -16.75
N TYR A 129 8.21 -2.50 -17.26
CA TYR A 129 7.30 -2.42 -18.40
C TYR A 129 7.86 -1.40 -19.40
N ASP A 130 8.05 -1.80 -20.65
CA ASP A 130 8.69 -0.98 -21.68
C ASP A 130 10.06 -0.38 -21.25
N GLY A 131 10.87 -1.20 -20.56
CA GLY A 131 12.16 -0.79 -19.99
C GLY A 131 12.07 0.13 -18.78
N LYS A 132 10.89 0.60 -18.38
CA LYS A 132 10.69 1.53 -17.25
C LYS A 132 10.25 0.80 -15.99
N MET A 133 10.63 1.33 -14.84
CA MET A 133 10.24 0.77 -13.54
C MET A 133 8.84 1.23 -13.15
N GLU A 134 7.98 0.28 -12.79
CA GLU A 134 6.64 0.53 -12.27
C GLU A 134 6.43 -0.24 -10.97
N ILE A 135 5.71 0.37 -10.04
CA ILE A 135 5.26 -0.25 -8.78
C ILE A 135 3.85 -0.79 -8.99
N CYS A 136 3.55 -1.97 -8.48
CA CYS A 136 2.17 -2.43 -8.30
C CYS A 136 2.03 -3.24 -7.00
N ALA A 137 0.81 -3.45 -6.53
CA ALA A 137 0.56 -4.46 -5.49
C ALA A 137 0.67 -5.87 -6.09
N SER A 138 1.27 -6.81 -5.35
CA SER A 138 1.40 -8.18 -5.87
C SER A 138 0.05 -8.86 -6.06
N LYS A 139 -0.12 -9.56 -7.19
CA LYS A 139 -1.40 -10.16 -7.61
C LYS A 139 -1.97 -11.19 -6.61
N ARG A 140 -1.12 -11.82 -5.79
CA ARG A 140 -1.52 -12.91 -4.87
C ARG A 140 -2.10 -12.38 -3.57
N ASP A 141 -1.40 -11.45 -2.94
CA ASP A 141 -1.62 -11.03 -1.55
C ASP A 141 -1.16 -9.57 -1.30
N GLY A 142 -0.94 -8.80 -2.36
CA GLY A 142 -0.68 -7.36 -2.29
C GLY A 142 -1.95 -6.56 -2.04
N THR A 143 -1.84 -5.45 -1.30
CA THR A 143 -2.96 -4.54 -1.05
C THR A 143 -2.56 -3.08 -1.20
N ILE A 144 -3.42 -2.28 -1.81
CA ILE A 144 -3.34 -0.82 -1.84
C ILE A 144 -4.46 -0.28 -0.96
N ARG A 145 -4.13 0.60 -0.02
CA ARG A 145 -5.12 1.24 0.87
C ARG A 145 -4.84 2.73 0.94
N ARG A 146 -5.81 3.55 0.50
CA ARG A 146 -5.84 4.96 0.91
C ARG A 146 -6.06 5.04 2.41
N TYR A 147 -5.28 5.87 3.10
CA TYR A 147 -5.38 6.04 4.56
C TYR A 147 -5.50 7.49 5.02
N ASP A 148 -5.07 8.45 4.20
CA ASP A 148 -5.09 9.89 4.49
C ASP A 148 -5.06 10.69 3.17
N GLU A 149 -5.04 12.03 3.24
CA GLU A 149 -5.05 12.93 2.07
C GLU A 149 -4.28 14.24 2.37
N ASN A 150 -3.41 14.70 1.48
CA ASN A 150 -2.71 15.99 1.55
C ASN A 150 -1.83 16.28 2.79
N VAL A 151 -1.54 15.29 3.65
CA VAL A 151 -0.70 15.46 4.86
C VAL A 151 0.78 15.03 4.65
N MET A 152 1.07 14.25 3.61
CA MET A 152 2.42 13.71 3.38
C MET A 152 3.39 14.78 2.89
N LYS A 153 4.62 14.77 3.42
CA LYS A 153 5.76 15.46 2.78
C LYS A 153 6.27 14.61 1.63
N PHE A 154 6.64 15.23 0.52
CA PHE A 154 7.16 14.56 -0.67
C PHE A 154 8.19 15.42 -1.40
N VAL A 155 8.87 14.83 -2.39
CA VAL A 155 9.78 15.54 -3.29
C VAL A 155 9.00 16.37 -4.31
N GLU A 156 8.96 17.70 -4.11
CA GLU A 156 8.24 18.65 -4.99
C GLU A 156 8.83 18.75 -6.40
N THR A 157 10.12 18.47 -6.58
CA THR A 157 10.86 18.68 -7.84
C THR A 157 10.65 17.59 -8.91
N GLU A 158 9.75 16.63 -8.66
CA GLU A 158 9.53 15.40 -9.46
C GLU A 158 10.77 14.52 -9.71
N GLU A 159 11.93 14.86 -9.15
CA GLU A 159 13.21 14.19 -9.36
C GLU A 159 13.90 13.87 -8.02
N PRO A 160 14.45 12.65 -7.83
CA PRO A 160 14.71 11.63 -8.85
C PRO A 160 13.47 10.79 -9.20
N ASN A 161 13.16 10.69 -10.49
CA ASN A 161 12.06 9.87 -10.99
C ASN A 161 12.53 8.48 -11.45
N LEU A 162 12.23 7.44 -10.67
CA LEU A 162 12.69 6.08 -10.93
C LEU A 162 12.07 5.42 -12.17
N SER A 163 10.93 5.93 -12.67
CA SER A 163 10.28 5.44 -13.88
C SER A 163 10.71 6.18 -15.17
N LYS A 164 11.50 7.27 -15.05
CA LYS A 164 12.16 7.91 -16.20
C LYS A 164 13.41 7.15 -16.66
N PHE A 165 14.08 6.41 -15.77
CA PHE A 165 15.24 5.59 -16.14
C PHE A 165 14.85 4.35 -16.95
N LEU A 166 15.65 4.06 -17.97
CA LEU A 166 15.59 2.80 -18.72
C LEU A 166 16.45 1.75 -18.03
N TRP A 167 15.80 0.71 -17.54
CA TRP A 167 16.42 -0.44 -16.89
C TRP A 167 16.63 -1.55 -17.91
N CYS A 168 17.89 -1.91 -18.12
CA CYS A 168 18.29 -3.05 -18.94
C CYS A 168 18.95 -4.11 -18.05
N GLU A 169 18.76 -5.38 -18.39
CA GLU A 169 19.58 -6.45 -17.83
C GLU A 169 21.04 -6.23 -18.24
N ALA A 170 21.97 -6.53 -17.33
CA ALA A 170 23.38 -6.49 -17.65
C ALA A 170 23.67 -7.50 -18.77
N PRO A 171 24.43 -7.13 -19.82
CA PRO A 171 24.74 -8.02 -20.92
C PRO A 171 25.42 -9.29 -20.39
N SER A 172 24.81 -10.45 -20.67
CA SER A 172 25.28 -11.76 -20.22
C SER A 172 26.63 -12.16 -20.82
N SER A 173 27.03 -11.53 -21.93
CA SER A 173 28.32 -11.71 -22.59
C SER A 173 29.03 -10.37 -22.80
N PRO A 174 30.36 -10.29 -22.62
CA PRO A 174 31.15 -9.13 -23.03
C PRO A 174 31.00 -8.77 -24.52
N LEU A 175 30.59 -9.72 -25.37
CA LEU A 175 30.35 -9.48 -26.79
C LEU A 175 29.06 -8.68 -27.07
N ASP A 176 28.05 -8.77 -26.19
CA ASP A 176 26.82 -7.99 -26.32
C ASP A 176 27.07 -6.49 -26.12
N ILE A 177 28.08 -6.13 -25.30
CA ILE A 177 28.54 -4.75 -25.11
C ILE A 177 29.04 -4.16 -26.43
N ALA A 178 29.84 -4.94 -27.18
CA ALA A 178 30.47 -4.52 -28.43
C ALA A 178 29.48 -4.36 -29.60
N LEU A 179 28.34 -5.07 -29.58
CA LEU A 179 27.29 -4.96 -30.59
C LEU A 179 26.27 -3.85 -30.30
N ASN A 180 26.11 -3.46 -29.03
CA ASN A 180 24.95 -2.69 -28.57
C ASN A 180 25.30 -1.31 -27.98
N TRP A 181 26.57 -0.85 -28.07
CA TRP A 181 27.01 0.45 -27.56
C TRP A 181 26.21 1.66 -28.07
N LYS A 182 25.70 1.60 -29.31
CA LYS A 182 24.78 2.63 -29.87
C LYS A 182 23.40 2.70 -29.18
N LYS A 183 23.04 1.69 -28.39
CA LYS A 183 21.77 1.58 -27.66
C LYS A 183 21.90 1.97 -26.19
N PHE A 184 23.12 1.97 -25.66
CA PHE A 184 23.46 2.38 -24.29
C PHE A 184 24.08 3.78 -24.19
N SER A 185 24.39 4.42 -25.32
CA SER A 185 24.87 5.81 -25.35
C SER A 185 23.78 6.79 -24.92
N PHE A 186 23.94 7.33 -23.71
CA PHE A 186 23.17 8.44 -23.16
C PHE A 186 23.16 9.61 -24.16
N HIS A 187 22.01 9.91 -24.75
CA HIS A 187 21.79 11.16 -25.46
C HIS A 187 21.11 12.15 -24.50
N PRO A 188 21.84 13.09 -23.89
CA PRO A 188 21.19 14.25 -23.30
C PRO A 188 20.46 15.00 -24.41
N GLN A 189 19.13 15.08 -24.31
CA GLN A 189 18.31 15.91 -25.18
C GLN A 189 18.65 17.37 -24.88
N LEU A 190 19.54 17.96 -25.68
CA LEU A 190 19.73 19.40 -25.73
C LEU A 190 18.47 19.99 -26.38
N ASN A 191 17.59 20.57 -25.55
CA ASN A 191 16.49 21.39 -26.04
C ASN A 191 17.06 22.55 -26.87
N GLN A 192 16.56 22.67 -28.11
CA GLN A 192 16.57 23.92 -28.89
C GLN A 192 15.22 24.62 -28.72
#